data_AF-A0A3C0QKF3-F1
#
_entry.id   AF-A0A3C0QKF3-F1
#
_cell.length_a   1.000
_cell.length_b   1.000
_cell.length_c   1.000
_cell.angle_alpha   90.00
_cell.angle_beta   90.00
_cell.angle_gamma   90.00
#
_symmetry.space_group_name_H-M   'P 1'
#
loop_
_entity.id
_entity.type
_entity.pdbx_description
1 polymer ?
#
loop_
_entity_poly.entity_id
_entity_poly.type
_entity_poly.pdbx_seq_one_letter_code
_entity_poly.pdbx_strand_id
1 'polypeptide(L)'
;AAHFYITEWEFNILSQSSHRNFLFEEIEQSIRQEQKKYRGLDSVKCLHDSKKLKDFVDIAGQLRFQQRWSHLYRIPRTSVLGHMLIVAVFSYVFSYKTGASRERRINNYFTGLFHDFPEVLTRDIINPVKKSVEGLDDLIKEYEIQEMEKKIYKLIPEEWHEDIRRYTENEFSDTSIRDGSLVKGADDLAAYIEAYLTLKNGIKNESLTNALESLRDKYRNREIMGIDFEKIYAGLDKEREVQ
;
A
#
# COMPACT_ATOMS: atom_id res chain seq x y z
N ALA A 1 -17.49 -8.34 8.68
CA ALA A 1 -17.41 -8.94 7.34
C ALA A 1 -15.99 -8.88 6.76
N ALA A 2 -15.44 -7.71 6.37
CA ALA A 2 -14.13 -7.62 5.69
C ALA A 2 -12.96 -8.29 6.44
N HIS A 3 -12.78 -7.98 7.73
CA HIS A 3 -11.74 -8.59 8.57
C HIS A 3 -11.81 -10.13 8.56
N PHE A 4 -13.03 -10.69 8.68
CA PHE A 4 -13.25 -12.13 8.67
C PHE A 4 -12.92 -12.79 7.34
N TYR A 5 -13.25 -12.13 6.23
CA TYR A 5 -12.92 -12.65 4.91
C TYR A 5 -11.41 -12.71 4.70
N ILE A 6 -10.67 -11.73 5.21
CA ILE A 6 -9.19 -11.73 5.19
C ILE A 6 -8.66 -12.88 6.04
N THR A 7 -9.23 -13.13 7.24
CA THR A 7 -8.85 -14.26 8.09
C THR A 7 -9.05 -15.61 7.40
N GLU A 8 -10.19 -15.80 6.74
CA GLU A 8 -10.46 -17.02 5.97
C GLU A 8 -9.47 -17.17 4.80
N TRP A 9 -9.27 -16.10 4.04
CA TRP A 9 -8.34 -16.08 2.92
C TRP A 9 -6.92 -16.49 3.35
N GLU A 10 -6.43 -15.92 4.45
CA GLU A 10 -5.12 -16.24 5.02
C GLU A 10 -5.06 -17.70 5.50
N PHE A 11 -6.11 -18.16 6.19
CA PHE A 11 -6.23 -19.56 6.62
C PHE A 11 -6.17 -20.51 5.42
N ASN A 12 -6.86 -20.22 4.33
CA ASN A 12 -6.87 -21.05 3.13
C ASN A 12 -5.47 -21.17 2.51
N ILE A 13 -4.68 -20.10 2.49
CA ILE A 13 -3.28 -20.14 2.02
C ILE A 13 -2.43 -21.04 2.92
N LEU A 14 -2.51 -20.84 4.24
CA LEU A 14 -1.71 -21.60 5.20
C LEU A 14 -2.08 -23.09 5.22
N SER A 15 -3.37 -23.39 5.08
CA SER A 15 -3.91 -24.75 5.12
C SER A 15 -3.35 -25.67 4.02
N GLN A 16 -2.90 -25.10 2.89
CA GLN A 16 -2.33 -25.87 1.77
C GLN A 16 -0.91 -26.39 2.05
N SER A 17 -0.20 -25.77 2.99
CA SER A 17 1.20 -26.09 3.31
C SER A 17 1.38 -26.81 4.66
N SER A 18 0.31 -26.96 5.44
CA SER A 18 0.32 -27.52 6.79
C SER A 18 -0.20 -28.96 6.88
N HIS A 19 0.39 -29.78 7.73
CA HIS A 19 -0.16 -31.10 8.09
C HIS A 19 -1.44 -30.90 8.91
N ARG A 20 -2.57 -31.45 8.44
CA ARG A 20 -3.86 -31.35 9.13
C ARG A 20 -3.77 -31.99 10.51
N ASN A 21 -4.09 -31.22 11.55
CA ASN A 21 -4.21 -31.68 12.93
C ASN A 21 -5.54 -31.19 13.53
N PHE A 22 -5.86 -31.64 14.74
CA PHE A 22 -7.12 -31.31 15.41
C PHE A 22 -7.36 -29.79 15.55
N LEU A 23 -6.31 -29.00 15.83
CA LEU A 23 -6.42 -27.55 15.95
C LEU A 23 -6.79 -26.88 14.62
N PHE A 24 -6.34 -27.43 13.48
CA PHE A 24 -6.74 -26.93 12.16
C PHE A 24 -8.25 -27.08 11.91
N GLU A 25 -8.84 -28.20 12.32
CA GLU A 25 -10.27 -28.44 12.14
C GLU A 25 -11.12 -27.51 13.03
N GLU A 26 -10.67 -27.23 14.24
CA GLU A 26 -11.32 -26.27 15.15
C GLU A 26 -11.31 -24.85 14.58
N ILE A 27 -10.17 -24.39 14.07
CA ILE A 27 -10.04 -23.07 13.43
C ILE A 27 -10.92 -22.98 12.19
N GLU A 28 -10.90 -24.01 11.33
CA GLU A 28 -11.75 -24.04 10.13
C GLU A 28 -13.25 -23.97 10.48
N GLN A 29 -13.68 -24.72 11.49
CA GLN A 29 -15.06 -24.68 11.96
C GLN A 29 -15.44 -23.29 12.52
N SER A 30 -14.56 -22.68 13.30
CA SER A 30 -14.75 -21.33 13.83
C SER A 30 -14.94 -20.30 12.72
N ILE A 31 -14.06 -20.31 11.72
CA ILE A 31 -14.15 -19.43 10.54
C ILE A 31 -15.47 -19.66 9.80
N ARG A 32 -15.83 -20.92 9.53
CA ARG A 32 -17.09 -21.27 8.84
C ARG A 32 -18.34 -20.83 9.61
N GLN A 33 -18.34 -20.93 10.94
CA GLN A 33 -19.45 -20.47 11.77
C GLN A 33 -19.58 -18.95 11.70
N GLU A 34 -18.48 -18.23 11.74
CA GLU A 34 -18.50 -16.77 11.68
C GLU A 34 -18.95 -16.23 10.33
N GLN A 35 -18.53 -16.87 9.24
CA GLN A 35 -19.00 -16.53 7.89
C GLN A 35 -20.52 -16.58 7.78
N LYS A 36 -21.18 -17.55 8.42
CA LYS A 36 -22.66 -17.67 8.38
C LYS A 36 -23.33 -16.39 8.87
N LYS A 37 -22.73 -15.65 9.81
CA LYS A 37 -23.25 -14.37 10.31
C LYS A 37 -23.31 -13.29 9.22
N TYR A 38 -22.43 -13.35 8.22
CA TYR A 38 -22.28 -12.33 7.19
C TYR A 38 -22.77 -12.76 5.80
N ARG A 39 -23.20 -14.02 5.62
CA ARG A 39 -23.75 -14.54 4.34
C ARG A 39 -24.96 -13.76 3.83
N GLY A 40 -25.67 -13.06 4.71
CA GLY A 40 -26.82 -12.23 4.33
C GLY A 40 -26.44 -10.98 3.54
N LEU A 41 -25.20 -10.49 3.66
CA LEU A 41 -24.74 -9.26 3.00
C LEU A 41 -24.52 -9.50 1.50
N ASP A 42 -25.13 -8.68 0.66
CA ASP A 42 -25.07 -8.85 -0.79
C ASP A 42 -23.65 -8.69 -1.35
N SER A 43 -22.83 -7.82 -0.74
CA SER A 43 -21.41 -7.69 -1.09
C SER A 43 -20.62 -8.97 -0.82
N VAL A 44 -20.92 -9.68 0.27
CA VAL A 44 -20.29 -10.96 0.60
C VAL A 44 -20.73 -12.05 -0.37
N LYS A 45 -22.02 -12.10 -0.74
CA LYS A 45 -22.53 -13.03 -1.76
C LYS A 45 -21.88 -12.77 -3.11
N CYS A 46 -21.82 -11.51 -3.54
CA CYS A 46 -21.21 -11.10 -4.80
C CYS A 46 -19.74 -11.54 -4.90
N LEU A 47 -18.95 -11.30 -3.85
CA LEU A 47 -17.57 -11.76 -3.79
C LEU A 47 -17.47 -13.29 -3.75
N HIS A 48 -18.37 -13.96 -3.02
CA HIS A 48 -18.38 -15.41 -2.92
C HIS A 48 -18.73 -16.08 -4.27
N ASP A 49 -19.62 -15.50 -5.06
CA ASP A 49 -20.11 -16.13 -6.29
C ASP A 49 -19.28 -15.77 -7.52
N SER A 50 -18.45 -14.72 -7.42
CA SER A 50 -17.55 -14.29 -8.50
C SER A 50 -16.14 -14.86 -8.33
N LYS A 51 -15.81 -15.90 -9.11
CA LYS A 51 -14.42 -16.40 -9.22
C LYS A 51 -13.45 -15.28 -9.59
N LYS A 52 -13.84 -14.39 -10.50
CA LYS A 52 -13.01 -13.26 -10.96
C LYS A 52 -12.63 -12.32 -9.81
N LEU A 53 -13.60 -11.94 -8.97
CA LEU A 53 -13.34 -11.06 -7.83
C LEU A 53 -12.52 -11.76 -6.74
N LYS A 54 -12.71 -13.07 -6.54
CA LYS A 54 -11.83 -13.85 -5.67
C LYS A 54 -10.39 -13.84 -6.18
N ASP A 55 -10.18 -14.12 -7.47
CA ASP A 55 -8.85 -14.08 -8.09
C ASP A 55 -8.22 -12.67 -7.95
N PHE A 56 -9.01 -11.59 -8.07
CA PHE A 56 -8.54 -10.21 -7.83
C PHE A 56 -8.10 -9.99 -6.37
N VAL A 57 -8.92 -10.41 -5.41
CA VAL A 57 -8.60 -10.30 -3.97
C VAL A 57 -7.38 -11.14 -3.63
N ASP A 58 -7.24 -12.34 -4.22
CA ASP A 58 -6.08 -13.21 -4.05
C ASP A 58 -4.79 -12.56 -4.53
N ILE A 59 -4.83 -11.90 -5.70
CA ILE A 59 -3.69 -11.13 -6.21
C ILE A 59 -3.38 -9.98 -5.25
N ALA A 60 -4.36 -9.13 -4.92
CA ALA A 60 -4.14 -8.00 -4.02
C ALA A 60 -3.58 -8.42 -2.64
N GLY A 61 -4.05 -9.54 -2.10
CA GLY A 61 -3.58 -10.07 -0.83
C GLY A 61 -2.09 -10.47 -0.84
N GLN A 62 -1.51 -10.79 -2.00
CA GLN A 62 -0.08 -11.16 -2.09
C GLN A 62 0.86 -10.02 -1.69
N LEU A 63 0.43 -8.76 -1.81
CA LEU A 63 1.19 -7.59 -1.34
C LEU A 63 1.45 -7.61 0.17
N ARG A 64 0.72 -8.44 0.93
CA ARG A 64 0.98 -8.70 2.35
C ARG A 64 2.31 -9.41 2.58
N PHE A 65 2.73 -10.25 1.63
CA PHE A 65 3.96 -11.04 1.72
C PHE A 65 5.16 -10.36 1.05
N GLN A 66 4.91 -9.36 0.20
CA GLN A 66 5.97 -8.53 -0.40
C GLN A 66 6.51 -7.54 0.63
N GLN A 67 7.81 -7.65 0.93
CA GLN A 67 8.48 -6.78 1.91
C GLN A 67 9.11 -5.57 1.22
N ARG A 68 8.88 -4.39 1.79
CA ARG A 68 9.60 -3.18 1.38
C ARG A 68 11.01 -3.19 1.94
N TRP A 69 11.94 -2.59 1.20
CA TRP A 69 13.36 -2.55 1.54
C TRP A 69 13.96 -3.95 1.76
N SER A 70 13.52 -4.94 0.98
CA SER A 70 13.89 -6.35 1.14
C SER A 70 15.40 -6.64 1.07
N HIS A 71 16.17 -5.76 0.44
CA HIS A 71 17.63 -5.81 0.39
C HIS A 71 18.33 -5.32 1.68
N LEU A 72 17.58 -4.72 2.62
CA LEU A 72 18.08 -4.24 3.90
C LEU A 72 17.46 -5.03 5.05
N TYR A 73 18.26 -5.32 6.08
CA TYR A 73 17.72 -5.84 7.33
C TYR A 73 16.92 -4.74 8.04
N ARG A 74 15.65 -5.00 8.37
CA ARG A 74 14.76 -4.02 9.02
C ARG A 74 13.93 -4.64 10.14
N ILE A 75 13.79 -3.88 11.24
CA ILE A 75 12.83 -4.13 12.33
C ILE A 75 12.16 -2.80 12.69
N PRO A 76 10.81 -2.72 12.67
CA PRO A 76 9.90 -3.73 12.14
C PRO A 76 9.99 -3.85 10.61
N ARG A 77 9.67 -5.03 10.08
CA ARG A 77 9.47 -5.22 8.64
C ARG A 77 8.14 -4.60 8.24
N THR A 78 8.09 -4.04 7.03
CA THR A 78 6.87 -3.44 6.45
C THR A 78 6.53 -4.15 5.16
N SER A 79 5.29 -4.60 5.01
CA SER A 79 4.78 -5.12 3.74
C SER A 79 4.33 -3.99 2.83
N VAL A 80 4.29 -4.23 1.51
CA VAL A 80 3.77 -3.25 0.54
C VAL A 80 2.31 -2.90 0.87
N LEU A 81 1.49 -3.91 1.19
CA LEU A 81 0.10 -3.69 1.62
C LEU A 81 -0.01 -2.80 2.87
N GLY A 82 0.86 -3.01 3.85
CA GLY A 82 0.89 -2.20 5.08
C GLY A 82 1.30 -0.76 4.81
N HIS A 83 2.29 -0.57 3.94
CA HIS A 83 2.71 0.75 3.49
C HIS A 83 1.58 1.51 2.79
N MET A 84 0.93 0.90 1.78
CA MET A 84 -0.19 1.50 1.05
C MET A 84 -1.32 1.95 1.98
N LEU A 85 -1.62 1.17 3.03
CA LEU A 85 -2.62 1.55 4.03
C LEU A 85 -2.21 2.83 4.79
N ILE A 86 -0.95 2.94 5.22
CA ILE A 86 -0.43 4.14 5.89
C ILE A 86 -0.49 5.35 4.96
N VAL A 87 -0.10 5.19 3.69
CA VAL A 87 -0.18 6.26 2.68
C VAL A 87 -1.62 6.70 2.47
N ALA A 88 -2.57 5.78 2.38
CA ALA A 88 -3.99 6.09 2.25
C ALA A 88 -4.52 6.90 3.45
N VAL A 89 -4.17 6.49 4.67
CA VAL A 89 -4.56 7.17 5.91
C VAL A 89 -3.97 8.60 5.95
N PHE A 90 -2.67 8.77 5.70
CA PHE A 90 -2.06 10.10 5.67
C PHE A 90 -2.64 10.98 4.57
N SER A 91 -2.85 10.44 3.38
CA SER A 91 -3.46 11.17 2.26
C SER A 91 -4.85 11.69 2.64
N TYR A 92 -5.67 10.87 3.30
CA TYR A 92 -6.99 11.29 3.77
C TYR A 92 -6.91 12.35 4.87
N VAL A 93 -6.07 12.15 5.89
CA VAL A 93 -5.92 13.09 7.02
C VAL A 93 -5.41 14.44 6.54
N PHE A 94 -4.42 14.46 5.65
CA PHE A 94 -3.92 15.70 5.07
C PHE A 94 -4.98 16.38 4.22
N SER A 95 -5.66 15.65 3.35
CA SER A 95 -6.77 16.19 2.53
C SER A 95 -7.89 16.78 3.39
N TYR A 96 -8.16 16.17 4.55
CA TYR A 96 -9.12 16.71 5.53
C TYR A 96 -8.61 18.01 6.14
N LYS A 97 -7.35 18.04 6.57
CA LYS A 97 -6.72 19.21 7.21
C LYS A 97 -6.62 20.41 6.26
N THR A 98 -6.38 20.18 4.97
CA THR A 98 -6.28 21.22 3.95
C THR A 98 -7.64 21.72 3.45
N GLY A 99 -8.75 21.14 3.94
CA GLY A 99 -10.10 21.52 3.55
C GLY A 99 -10.49 21.04 2.15
N ALA A 100 -9.88 19.97 1.64
CA ALA A 100 -10.17 19.44 0.32
C ALA A 100 -11.64 18.98 0.19
N SER A 101 -12.17 19.04 -1.04
CA SER A 101 -13.53 18.60 -1.34
C SER A 101 -13.73 17.13 -0.95
N ARG A 102 -15.00 16.70 -0.78
CA ARG A 102 -15.30 15.29 -0.49
C ARG A 102 -14.72 14.36 -1.56
N GLU A 103 -14.83 14.77 -2.83
CA GLU A 103 -14.30 14.04 -3.97
C GLU A 103 -12.77 13.91 -3.91
N ARG A 104 -12.05 15.01 -3.67
CA ARG A 104 -10.58 14.98 -3.49
C ARG A 104 -10.15 14.09 -2.33
N ARG A 105 -10.83 14.16 -1.19
CA ARG A 105 -10.55 13.30 -0.03
C ARG A 105 -10.68 11.81 -0.37
N ILE A 106 -11.71 11.44 -1.13
CA ILE A 106 -11.95 10.06 -1.57
C ILE A 106 -10.85 9.64 -2.55
N ASN A 107 -10.60 10.45 -3.58
CA ASN A 107 -9.60 10.13 -4.60
C ASN A 107 -8.19 10.08 -4.05
N ASN A 108 -7.81 10.98 -3.14
CA ASN A 108 -6.50 10.97 -2.48
C ASN A 108 -6.34 9.72 -1.60
N TYR A 109 -7.38 9.31 -0.86
CA TYR A 109 -7.36 8.07 -0.07
C TYR A 109 -7.16 6.83 -0.96
N PHE A 110 -7.97 6.68 -2.01
CA PHE A 110 -7.88 5.52 -2.89
C PHE A 110 -6.62 5.51 -3.74
N THR A 111 -6.11 6.68 -4.14
CA THR A 111 -4.78 6.77 -4.76
C THR A 111 -3.72 6.25 -3.80
N GLY A 112 -3.68 6.70 -2.54
CA GLY A 112 -2.74 6.15 -1.56
C GLY A 112 -2.89 4.65 -1.35
N LEU A 113 -4.14 4.15 -1.37
CA LEU A 113 -4.45 2.73 -1.18
C LEU A 113 -4.05 1.84 -2.35
N PHE A 114 -3.95 2.37 -3.57
CA PHE A 114 -3.69 1.58 -4.79
C PHE A 114 -2.41 1.96 -5.54
N HIS A 115 -1.70 3.02 -5.18
CA HIS A 115 -0.55 3.51 -5.97
C HIS A 115 0.52 2.42 -6.26
N ASP A 116 0.86 1.61 -5.25
CA ASP A 116 1.82 0.50 -5.35
C ASP A 116 1.13 -0.84 -5.70
N PHE A 117 -0.17 -0.85 -6.02
CA PHE A 117 -0.88 -2.08 -6.41
C PHE A 117 -0.23 -2.79 -7.62
N PRO A 118 0.24 -2.09 -8.68
CA PRO A 118 0.93 -2.73 -9.79
C PRO A 118 2.21 -3.49 -9.40
N GLU A 119 2.82 -3.17 -8.25
CA GLU A 119 4.03 -3.87 -7.78
C GLU A 119 3.81 -5.37 -7.55
N VAL A 120 2.56 -5.79 -7.31
CA VAL A 120 2.21 -7.22 -7.17
C VAL A 120 2.52 -8.03 -8.42
N LEU A 121 2.59 -7.37 -9.58
CA LEU A 121 2.84 -7.96 -10.88
C LEU A 121 4.34 -8.01 -11.22
N THR A 122 5.16 -7.14 -10.60
CA THR A 122 6.61 -7.06 -10.81
C THR A 122 7.43 -7.76 -9.73
N ARG A 123 6.84 -8.03 -8.55
CA ARG A 123 7.25 -8.89 -7.41
C ARG A 123 8.64 -8.69 -6.78
N ASP A 124 9.69 -8.41 -7.56
CA ASP A 124 11.09 -8.40 -7.09
C ASP A 124 11.90 -7.18 -7.55
N ILE A 125 11.29 -6.25 -8.30
CA ILE A 125 11.98 -5.00 -8.68
C ILE A 125 11.92 -4.01 -7.53
N ILE A 126 12.97 -4.01 -6.71
CA ILE A 126 13.12 -3.07 -5.59
C ILE A 126 13.38 -1.64 -6.08
N ASN A 127 12.92 -0.63 -5.32
CA ASN A 127 13.11 0.79 -5.62
C ASN A 127 14.54 1.22 -6.00
N PRO A 128 15.63 0.72 -5.35
CA PRO A 128 16.99 1.05 -5.78
C PRO A 128 17.32 0.55 -7.20
N VAL A 129 16.73 -0.57 -7.62
CA VAL A 129 16.90 -1.09 -8.97
C VAL A 129 16.05 -0.28 -9.94
N LYS A 130 14.81 0.08 -9.57
CA LYS A 130 13.94 0.93 -10.41
C LYS A 130 14.70 2.20 -10.86
N LYS A 131 15.37 2.87 -9.92
CA LYS A 131 16.16 4.10 -10.14
C LYS A 131 17.64 3.91 -10.52
N SER A 132 18.08 2.67 -10.75
CA SER A 132 19.51 2.39 -10.95
C SER A 132 20.02 2.79 -12.34
N VAL A 133 19.13 2.88 -13.32
CA VAL A 133 19.46 3.17 -14.73
C VAL A 133 18.43 4.16 -15.29
N GLU A 134 18.91 5.21 -15.94
CA GLU A 134 18.05 6.19 -16.63
C GLU A 134 17.16 5.47 -17.66
N GLY A 135 15.84 5.71 -17.60
CA GLY A 135 14.84 5.08 -18.46
C GLY A 135 14.35 3.70 -18.01
N LEU A 136 14.95 3.07 -17.00
CA LEU A 136 14.46 1.78 -16.48
C LEU A 136 13.13 1.93 -15.72
N ASP A 137 12.96 3.02 -14.97
CA ASP A 137 11.69 3.38 -14.32
C ASP A 137 10.52 3.42 -15.31
N ASP A 138 10.71 4.05 -16.48
CA ASP A 138 9.68 4.17 -17.51
C ASP A 138 9.33 2.81 -18.13
N LEU A 139 10.33 1.98 -18.39
CA LEU A 139 10.12 0.62 -18.91
C LEU A 139 9.36 -0.27 -17.92
N ILE A 140 9.67 -0.15 -16.63
CA ILE A 140 8.95 -0.88 -15.58
C ILE A 140 7.51 -0.40 -15.51
N LYS A 141 7.26 0.91 -15.55
CA LYS A 141 5.91 1.47 -15.53
C LYS A 141 5.10 1.03 -16.74
N GLU A 142 5.70 1.02 -17.93
CA GLU A 142 5.05 0.51 -19.14
C GLU A 142 4.69 -0.99 -18.99
N TYR A 143 5.61 -1.80 -18.46
CA TYR A 143 5.34 -3.20 -18.18
C TYR A 143 4.20 -3.38 -17.15
N GLU A 144 4.22 -2.62 -16.06
CA GLU A 144 3.18 -2.63 -15.03
C GLU A 144 1.79 -2.32 -15.63
N ILE A 145 1.69 -1.30 -16.48
CA ILE A 145 0.45 -0.96 -17.20
C ILE A 145 -0.01 -2.13 -18.07
N GLN A 146 0.89 -2.72 -18.87
CA GLN A 146 0.54 -3.86 -19.73
C GLN A 146 0.08 -5.08 -18.92
N GLU A 147 0.66 -5.35 -17.76
CA GLU A 147 0.25 -6.47 -16.92
C GLU A 147 -1.08 -6.19 -16.21
N MET A 148 -1.35 -4.95 -15.81
CA MET A 148 -2.66 -4.53 -15.29
C MET A 148 -3.77 -4.82 -16.31
N GLU A 149 -3.55 -4.51 -17.60
CA GLU A 149 -4.45 -4.88 -18.70
C GLU A 149 -4.71 -6.37 -18.80
N LYS A 150 -3.62 -7.15 -18.89
CA LYS A 150 -3.70 -8.58 -19.15
C LYS A 150 -4.26 -9.36 -17.97
N LYS A 151 -4.04 -8.89 -16.74
CA LYS A 151 -4.29 -9.68 -15.52
C LYS A 151 -5.38 -9.10 -14.64
N ILE A 152 -5.42 -7.78 -14.42
CA ILE A 152 -6.30 -7.15 -13.42
C ILE A 152 -7.63 -6.73 -14.02
N TYR A 153 -7.64 -5.92 -15.09
CA TYR A 153 -8.90 -5.33 -15.58
C TYR A 153 -9.92 -6.38 -16.03
N LYS A 154 -9.48 -7.56 -16.48
CA LYS A 154 -10.38 -8.69 -16.80
C LYS A 154 -11.08 -9.33 -15.60
N LEU A 155 -10.58 -9.09 -14.38
CA LEU A 155 -11.05 -9.67 -13.12
C LEU A 155 -12.03 -8.76 -12.37
N ILE A 156 -12.07 -7.47 -12.73
CA ILE A 156 -12.94 -6.48 -12.10
C ILE A 156 -13.99 -5.95 -13.09
N PRO A 157 -15.13 -5.41 -12.61
CA PRO A 157 -16.14 -4.78 -13.46
C PRO A 157 -15.57 -3.61 -14.26
N GLU A 158 -16.07 -3.40 -15.48
CA GLU A 158 -15.65 -2.32 -16.38
C GLU A 158 -15.85 -0.94 -15.77
N GLU A 159 -16.91 -0.78 -14.97
CA GLU A 159 -17.24 0.43 -14.20
C GLU A 159 -16.10 0.88 -13.26
N TRP A 160 -15.21 -0.03 -12.85
CA TRP A 160 -14.11 0.28 -11.94
C TRP A 160 -12.81 0.63 -12.67
N HIS A 161 -12.74 0.40 -13.99
CA HIS A 161 -11.48 0.50 -14.73
C HIS A 161 -10.92 1.92 -14.70
N GLU A 162 -11.76 2.93 -14.93
CA GLU A 162 -11.31 4.33 -14.92
C GLU A 162 -10.73 4.74 -13.56
N ASP A 163 -11.40 4.34 -12.48
CA ASP A 163 -10.96 4.65 -11.11
C ASP A 163 -9.63 3.95 -10.79
N ILE A 164 -9.51 2.66 -11.07
CA ILE A 164 -8.28 1.92 -10.82
C ILE A 164 -7.12 2.50 -11.64
N ARG A 165 -7.32 2.80 -12.94
CA ARG A 165 -6.32 3.48 -13.78
C ARG A 165 -5.86 4.78 -13.16
N ARG A 166 -6.80 5.60 -12.69
CA ARG A 166 -6.51 6.87 -12.04
C ARG A 166 -5.59 6.66 -10.84
N TYR A 167 -5.86 5.64 -10.04
CA TYR A 167 -5.12 5.37 -8.80
C TYR A 167 -3.78 4.65 -9.01
N THR A 168 -3.53 4.02 -10.16
CA THR A 168 -2.33 3.18 -10.38
C THR A 168 -1.40 3.63 -11.51
N GLU A 169 -1.88 4.37 -12.50
CA GLU A 169 -1.09 4.71 -13.70
C GLU A 169 -0.57 6.14 -13.70
N ASN A 170 -1.36 7.07 -13.16
CA ASN A 170 -1.04 8.49 -13.04
C ASN A 170 -1.21 8.98 -11.60
N GLU A 171 -0.90 8.14 -10.62
CA GLU A 171 -1.23 8.26 -9.20
C GLU A 171 -0.88 9.62 -8.59
N PHE A 172 0.27 10.19 -8.94
CA PHE A 172 0.80 11.39 -8.28
C PHE A 172 0.57 12.70 -9.05
N SER A 173 -0.15 12.66 -10.17
CA SER A 173 -0.49 13.87 -10.92
C SER A 173 -1.61 14.67 -10.25
N ASP A 174 -1.48 15.99 -10.16
CA ASP A 174 -2.56 16.86 -9.70
C ASP A 174 -3.65 16.98 -10.78
N THR A 175 -4.92 16.86 -10.39
CA THR A 175 -6.09 16.98 -11.27
C THR A 175 -7.17 17.83 -10.61
N SER A 176 -8.27 18.12 -11.32
CA SER A 176 -9.41 18.84 -10.73
C SER A 176 -9.99 18.11 -9.51
N ILE A 177 -9.91 16.77 -9.50
CA ILE A 177 -10.55 15.88 -8.52
C ILE A 177 -9.56 15.17 -7.58
N ARG A 178 -8.25 15.42 -7.69
CA ARG A 178 -7.20 14.79 -6.85
C ARG A 178 -5.99 15.70 -6.67
N ASP A 179 -5.42 15.71 -5.47
CA ASP A 179 -4.16 16.38 -5.16
C ASP A 179 -3.03 15.32 -5.12
N GLY A 180 -2.54 14.91 -6.29
CA GLY A 180 -1.54 13.86 -6.43
C GLY A 180 -0.19 14.20 -5.77
N SER A 181 0.19 15.48 -5.75
CA SER A 181 1.38 15.97 -5.04
C SER A 181 1.28 15.77 -3.52
N LEU A 182 0.07 15.88 -2.96
CA LEU A 182 -0.20 15.62 -1.55
C LEU A 182 -0.11 14.12 -1.22
N VAL A 183 -0.64 13.26 -2.10
CA VAL A 183 -0.49 11.80 -1.98
C VAL A 183 0.97 11.40 -2.06
N LYS A 184 1.76 12.03 -2.95
CA LYS A 184 3.20 11.78 -3.04
C LYS A 184 3.95 12.19 -1.78
N GLY A 185 3.55 13.30 -1.15
CA GLY A 185 4.06 13.69 0.17
C GLY A 185 3.75 12.66 1.26
N ALA A 186 2.55 12.09 1.25
CA ALA A 186 2.17 11.04 2.18
C ALA A 186 2.97 9.74 1.99
N ASP A 187 3.23 9.34 0.74
CA ASP A 187 4.09 8.20 0.39
C ASP A 187 5.54 8.39 0.89
N ASP A 188 6.13 9.54 0.56
CA ASP A 188 7.49 9.86 1.00
C ASP A 188 7.60 9.95 2.53
N LEU A 189 6.58 10.48 3.22
CA LEU A 189 6.52 10.48 4.69
C LEU A 189 6.42 9.06 5.28
N ALA A 190 5.63 8.18 4.67
CA ALA A 190 5.54 6.78 5.10
C ALA A 190 6.90 6.07 4.94
N ALA A 191 7.58 6.27 3.81
CA ALA A 191 8.93 5.75 3.57
C ALA A 191 9.96 6.33 4.56
N TYR A 192 9.84 7.61 4.91
CA TYR A 192 10.67 8.24 5.94
C TYR A 192 10.47 7.59 7.31
N ILE A 193 9.22 7.44 7.77
CA ILE A 193 8.88 6.83 9.07
C ILE A 193 9.40 5.39 9.15
N GLU A 194 9.26 4.64 8.06
CA GLU A 194 9.81 3.29 7.92
C GLU A 194 11.33 3.21 8.17
N ALA A 195 12.09 4.07 7.49
CA ALA A 195 13.55 4.16 7.67
C ALA A 195 13.93 4.68 9.07
N TYR A 196 13.21 5.69 9.55
CA TYR A 196 13.38 6.28 10.89
C TYR A 196 13.21 5.23 11.99
N LEU A 197 12.11 4.48 11.98
CA LEU A 197 11.83 3.45 12.98
C LEU A 197 12.90 2.35 12.95
N THR A 198 13.43 2.04 11.77
CA THR A 198 14.50 1.05 11.63
C THR A 198 15.79 1.52 12.32
N LEU A 199 16.21 2.77 12.06
CA LEU A 199 17.37 3.35 12.73
C LEU A 199 17.14 3.48 14.25
N LYS A 200 15.94 3.87 14.66
CA LYS A 200 15.55 3.99 16.08
C LYS A 200 15.60 2.65 16.82
N ASN A 201 15.30 1.54 16.14
CA ASN A 201 15.45 0.19 16.68
C ASN A 201 16.91 -0.33 16.65
N GLY A 202 17.89 0.55 16.43
CA GLY A 202 19.32 0.24 16.55
C GLY A 202 19.97 -0.36 15.30
N ILE A 203 19.23 -0.51 14.19
CA ILE A 203 19.80 -1.00 12.93
C ILE A 203 20.51 0.17 12.24
N LYS A 204 21.83 0.16 12.28
CA LYS A 204 22.67 1.16 11.60
C LYS A 204 22.94 0.73 10.17
N ASN A 205 22.46 1.51 9.21
CA ASN A 205 22.72 1.28 7.79
C ASN A 205 22.82 2.64 7.07
N GLU A 206 23.88 2.83 6.30
CA GLU A 206 24.15 4.10 5.61
C GLU A 206 23.08 4.42 4.55
N SER A 207 22.58 3.43 3.82
CA SER A 207 21.52 3.62 2.83
C SER A 207 20.22 4.13 3.47
N LEU A 208 19.90 3.71 4.69
CA LEU A 208 18.73 4.22 5.44
C LEU A 208 18.95 5.66 5.91
N THR A 209 20.14 5.98 6.42
CA THR A 209 20.48 7.36 6.81
C THR A 209 20.40 8.30 5.62
N ASN A 210 21.01 7.92 4.49
CA ASN A 210 21.01 8.70 3.26
C ASN A 210 19.57 8.87 2.72
N ALA A 211 18.72 7.85 2.87
CA ALA A 211 17.31 7.96 2.49
C ALA A 211 16.56 9.00 3.33
N LEU A 212 16.77 9.04 4.65
CA LEU A 212 16.16 10.05 5.52
C LEU A 212 16.63 11.47 5.17
N GLU A 213 17.93 11.65 4.95
CA GLU A 213 18.52 12.94 4.58
C GLU A 213 17.99 13.42 3.23
N SER A 214 17.97 12.53 2.22
CA SER A 214 17.45 12.83 0.89
C SER A 214 15.96 13.23 0.93
N LEU A 215 15.14 12.49 1.69
CA LEU A 215 13.72 12.81 1.85
C LEU A 215 13.53 14.13 2.61
N ARG A 216 14.31 14.40 3.66
CA ARG A 216 14.23 15.67 4.38
C ARG A 216 14.58 16.84 3.47
N ASP A 217 15.68 16.75 2.74
CA ASP A 217 16.15 17.82 1.88
C ASP A 217 15.20 18.06 0.69
N LYS A 218 14.55 17.02 0.17
CA LYS A 218 13.52 17.13 -0.86
C LYS A 218 12.33 18.02 -0.46
N TYR A 219 12.02 18.08 0.84
CA TYR A 219 10.89 18.85 1.36
C TYR A 219 11.31 20.12 2.13
N ARG A 220 12.60 20.45 2.14
CA ARG A 220 13.10 21.70 2.75
C ARG A 220 12.47 22.91 2.05
N ASN A 221 11.94 23.85 2.84
CA ASN A 221 11.22 25.04 2.38
C ASN A 221 10.06 24.73 1.42
N ARG A 222 9.49 23.52 1.49
CA ARG A 222 8.42 23.09 0.59
C ARG A 222 7.14 22.86 1.36
N GLU A 223 6.11 23.62 1.00
CA GLU A 223 4.76 23.45 1.49
C GLU A 223 3.89 22.85 0.39
N ILE A 224 3.10 21.84 0.72
CA ILE A 224 2.14 21.23 -0.21
C ILE A 224 0.75 21.47 0.34
N MET A 225 -0.02 22.33 -0.32
CA MET A 225 -1.43 22.60 0.01
C MET A 225 -1.66 23.02 1.47
N GLY A 226 -0.73 23.72 2.13
CA GLY A 226 -0.87 24.05 3.57
C GLY A 226 -0.14 23.10 4.52
N ILE A 227 0.44 22.01 4.01
CA ILE A 227 1.17 21.02 4.80
C ILE A 227 2.67 21.26 4.67
N ASP A 228 3.28 21.60 5.81
CA ASP A 228 4.71 21.79 5.97
C ASP A 228 5.38 20.46 6.37
N PHE A 229 5.87 19.72 5.37
CA PHE A 229 6.53 18.44 5.57
C PHE A 229 7.89 18.58 6.27
N GLU A 230 8.58 19.70 6.09
CA GLU A 230 9.85 19.99 6.79
C GLU A 230 9.63 20.01 8.30
N LYS A 231 8.58 20.70 8.78
CA LYS A 231 8.22 20.70 10.21
C LYS A 231 7.87 19.29 10.73
N ILE A 232 7.20 18.48 9.92
CA ILE A 232 6.86 17.09 10.30
C ILE A 232 8.15 16.26 10.48
N TYR A 233 9.07 16.30 9.51
CA TYR A 233 10.34 15.58 9.59
C TYR A 233 11.19 16.07 10.76
N ALA A 234 11.30 17.39 10.96
CA ALA A 234 12.03 17.96 12.08
C ALA A 234 11.45 17.55 13.44
N GLY A 235 10.14 17.35 13.54
CA GLY A 235 9.49 16.81 14.74
C GLY A 235 9.92 15.37 15.05
N LEU A 236 9.96 14.51 14.03
CA LEU A 236 10.38 13.11 14.16
C LEU A 236 11.87 12.98 14.52
N ASP A 237 12.74 13.79 13.90
CA ASP A 237 14.17 13.78 14.16
C ASP A 237 14.50 14.17 15.62
N LYS A 238 13.81 15.17 16.18
CA LYS A 238 13.99 15.55 17.60
C LYS A 238 13.72 14.39 18.56
N GLU A 239 12.73 13.56 18.28
CA GLU A 239 12.43 12.38 19.11
C GLU A 239 13.49 11.29 19.04
N ARG A 240 14.37 11.32 18.03
CA ARG A 240 15.49 10.37 17.89
C ARG A 240 16.72 10.78 18.69
N GLU A 241 16.97 12.08 18.87
CA GLU A 241 18.15 12.60 19.58
C GLU A 241 18.01 12.56 21.11
N VAL A 242 16.79 12.36 21.64
CA VAL A 242 16.48 12.43 23.09
C VAL A 242 16.68 11.07 23.81
N GLN A 243 17.26 10.06 23.16
CA GLN A 243 17.57 8.74 23.74
C GLN A 243 19.02 8.33 23.47
#